data_AF-A0A7J2JHW1-F1
#
_entry.id   AF-A0A7J2JHW1-F1
#
_cell.length_a   1.000
_cell.length_b   1.000
_cell.length_c   1.000
_cell.angle_alpha   90.00
_cell.angle_beta   90.00
_cell.angle_gamma   90.00
#
_symmetry.space_group_name_H-M   'P 1'
#
loop_
_entity.id
_entity.type
_entity.pdbx_description
1 polymer ?
#
loop_
_entity_poly.entity_id
_entity_poly.type
_entity_poly.pdbx_seq_one_letter_code
_entity_poly.pdbx_strand_id
1 'polypeptide(L)'
;ILRKRAEKAFYEGVLEEGVIPLCAALAAKEHGDARRALDLLRLAGEIAEREGASKVAEEHVKQAQREIEKDRVVEVLRTLPLHSKILVTAIYSLETAKRDKRASATGEIYEIYSGMCKSMGLDPLTQRRVTDLINELDMLGVVNAKVVSKGRYGRTKLVKLSVSLKNIREAFFEDPRLKSFFV
;
A
#
# COMPACT_ATOMS: atom_id res chain seq x y z
N ILE A 1 -21.90 8.27 18.34
CA ILE A 1 -22.46 7.30 17.38
C ILE A 1 -21.83 5.92 17.55
N LEU A 2 -20.49 5.81 17.56
CA LEU A 2 -19.77 4.52 17.70
C LEU A 2 -20.19 3.70 18.93
N ARG A 3 -20.26 4.31 20.13
CA ARG A 3 -20.69 3.61 21.36
C ARG A 3 -22.08 2.97 21.24
N LYS A 4 -23.08 3.71 20.73
CA LYS A 4 -24.43 3.19 20.48
C LYS A 4 -24.48 2.03 19.46
N ARG A 5 -23.49 1.96 18.56
CA ARG A 5 -23.38 0.85 17.59
C ARG A 5 -22.70 -0.36 18.23
N ALA A 6 -21.67 -0.12 19.04
CA ALA A 6 -20.97 -1.16 19.80
C ALA A 6 -21.92 -1.93 20.74
N GLU A 7 -22.77 -1.22 21.48
CA GLU A 7 -23.79 -1.80 22.38
C GLU A 7 -24.78 -2.73 21.67
N LYS A 8 -24.97 -2.58 20.35
CA LYS A 8 -25.86 -3.45 19.55
C LYS A 8 -25.14 -4.63 18.91
N ALA A 9 -23.81 -4.56 18.79
CA ALA A 9 -23.02 -5.50 18.03
C ALA A 9 -22.19 -6.46 18.91
N PHE A 10 -21.88 -6.06 20.14
CA PHE A 10 -21.08 -6.84 21.08
C PHE A 10 -21.89 -7.22 22.33
N TYR A 11 -21.56 -8.36 22.93
CA TYR A 11 -22.07 -8.71 24.25
C TYR A 11 -21.51 -7.76 25.32
N GLU A 12 -22.28 -7.60 26.40
CA GLU A 12 -21.91 -6.73 27.52
C GLU A 12 -20.58 -7.19 28.16
N GLY A 13 -19.69 -6.23 28.46
CA GLY A 13 -18.41 -6.50 29.13
C GLY A 13 -17.29 -7.09 28.24
N VAL A 14 -17.56 -7.35 26.95
CA VAL A 14 -16.56 -7.90 26.02
C VAL A 14 -15.58 -6.84 25.51
N LEU A 15 -15.96 -5.56 25.47
CA LEU A 15 -15.06 -4.48 25.06
C LEU A 15 -14.36 -3.87 26.27
N GLU A 16 -13.03 -3.78 26.23
CA GLU A 16 -12.28 -2.98 27.20
C GLU A 16 -12.56 -1.48 27.03
N GLU A 17 -12.45 -0.71 28.11
CA GLU A 17 -12.83 0.70 28.13
C GLU A 17 -12.07 1.56 27.10
N GLY A 18 -10.81 1.20 26.80
CA GLY A 18 -9.95 1.90 25.85
C GLY A 18 -10.28 1.65 24.37
N VAL A 19 -11.04 0.60 24.04
CA VAL A 19 -11.29 0.20 22.63
C VAL A 19 -12.09 1.25 21.86
N ILE A 20 -13.24 1.66 22.38
CA ILE A 20 -14.11 2.62 21.70
C ILE A 20 -13.42 4.00 21.56
N PRO A 21 -12.79 4.55 22.61
CA PRO A 21 -11.98 5.77 22.49
C PRO A 21 -10.86 5.66 21.45
N LEU A 22 -10.13 4.54 21.43
CA LEU A 22 -9.04 4.34 20.48
C LEU A 22 -9.55 4.30 19.02
N CYS A 23 -10.61 3.52 18.74
CA CYS A 23 -11.22 3.49 17.41
C CYS A 23 -11.69 4.88 16.96
N ALA A 24 -12.28 5.66 17.87
CA ALA A 24 -12.73 7.02 17.57
C ALA A 24 -11.55 7.97 17.31
N ALA A 25 -10.48 7.88 18.10
CA ALA A 25 -9.27 8.69 17.93
C ALA A 25 -8.56 8.41 16.61
N LEU A 26 -8.43 7.13 16.23
CA LEU A 26 -7.83 6.72 14.96
C LEU A 26 -8.63 7.20 13.76
N ALA A 27 -9.96 7.08 13.81
CA ALA A 27 -10.83 7.61 12.76
C ALA A 27 -10.78 9.15 12.68
N ALA A 28 -10.72 9.85 13.81
CA ALA A 28 -10.60 11.30 13.86
C ALA A 28 -9.30 11.81 13.23
N LYS A 29 -8.18 11.10 13.43
CA LYS A 29 -6.88 11.43 12.82
C LYS A 29 -6.93 11.40 11.28
N GLU A 30 -7.75 10.53 10.70
CA GLU A 30 -7.96 10.40 9.26
C GLU A 30 -9.30 11.02 8.82
N HIS A 31 -9.48 12.31 9.10
CA HIS A 31 -10.62 13.12 8.64
C HIS A 31 -11.97 12.83 9.31
N GLY A 32 -12.04 11.96 10.33
CA GLY A 32 -13.26 11.75 11.12
C GLY A 32 -14.31 10.84 10.45
N ASP A 33 -13.89 9.86 9.63
CA ASP A 33 -14.83 8.93 8.98
C ASP A 33 -15.40 7.91 9.99
N ALA A 34 -16.69 8.01 10.28
CA ALA A 34 -17.40 7.09 11.17
C ALA A 34 -17.47 5.65 10.65
N ARG A 35 -17.39 5.43 9.33
CA ARG A 35 -17.33 4.08 8.74
C ARG A 35 -16.01 3.42 9.11
N ARG A 36 -14.90 4.15 9.01
CA ARG A 36 -13.58 3.66 9.40
C ARG A 36 -13.54 3.25 10.88
N ALA A 37 -14.19 4.02 11.76
CA ALA A 37 -14.30 3.68 13.18
C ALA A 37 -15.09 2.37 13.40
N LEU A 38 -16.14 2.14 12.62
CA LEU A 38 -16.93 0.90 12.68
C LEU A 38 -16.17 -0.28 12.09
N ASP A 39 -15.47 -0.11 10.98
CA ASP A 39 -14.65 -1.14 10.35
C ASP A 39 -13.51 -1.57 11.26
N LEU A 40 -12.84 -0.62 11.91
CA LEU A 40 -11.82 -0.89 12.93
C LEU A 40 -12.38 -1.70 14.09
N LEU A 41 -13.54 -1.29 14.62
CA LEU A 41 -14.15 -1.96 15.75
C LEU A 41 -14.62 -3.39 15.38
N ARG A 42 -15.21 -3.57 14.20
CA ARG A 42 -15.63 -4.88 13.70
C ARG A 42 -14.43 -5.82 13.57
N LEU A 43 -13.39 -5.38 12.87
CA LEU A 43 -12.21 -6.21 12.63
C LEU A 43 -11.45 -6.51 13.92
N ALA A 44 -11.40 -5.57 14.88
CA ALA A 44 -10.83 -5.84 16.20
C ALA A 44 -11.57 -6.95 16.94
N GLY A 45 -12.90 -7.00 16.82
CA GLY A 45 -13.72 -8.09 17.34
C GLY A 45 -13.39 -9.44 16.68
N GLU A 46 -13.32 -9.46 15.34
CA GLU A 46 -12.96 -10.66 14.57
C GLU A 46 -11.55 -11.17 14.88
N ILE A 47 -10.60 -10.28 15.14
CA ILE A 47 -9.24 -10.66 15.55
C ILE A 47 -9.26 -11.26 16.95
N ALA A 48 -9.93 -10.63 17.91
CA ALA A 48 -10.07 -11.16 19.27
C ALA A 48 -10.71 -12.56 19.27
N GLU A 49 -11.74 -12.76 18.44
CA GLU A 49 -12.39 -14.06 18.26
C GLU A 49 -11.43 -15.10 17.65
N ARG A 50 -10.69 -14.74 16.59
CA ARG A 50 -9.67 -15.61 15.97
C ARG A 50 -8.57 -16.02 16.96
N GLU A 51 -8.20 -15.13 17.89
CA GLU A 51 -7.19 -15.39 18.92
C GLU A 51 -7.76 -16.12 20.16
N GLY A 52 -9.08 -16.37 20.21
CA GLY A 52 -9.75 -16.98 21.36
C GLY A 52 -9.76 -16.09 22.61
N ALA A 53 -9.58 -14.77 22.44
CA ALA A 53 -9.58 -13.81 23.53
C ALA A 53 -11.02 -13.59 24.07
N SER A 54 -11.16 -13.55 25.39
CA SER A 54 -12.46 -13.32 26.05
C SER A 54 -12.93 -11.86 25.96
N LYS A 55 -12.03 -10.94 25.64
CA LYS A 55 -12.29 -9.50 25.50
C LYS A 55 -11.57 -8.91 24.31
N VAL A 56 -12.14 -7.87 23.74
CA VAL A 56 -11.46 -7.01 22.76
C VAL A 56 -10.65 -5.97 23.53
N ALA A 57 -9.34 -5.98 23.34
CA ALA A 57 -8.39 -5.01 23.88
C ALA A 57 -7.88 -4.03 22.82
N GLU A 58 -7.17 -2.99 23.25
CA GLU A 58 -6.55 -2.00 22.35
C GLU A 58 -5.57 -2.62 21.34
N GLU A 59 -4.90 -3.72 21.70
CA GLU A 59 -3.97 -4.41 20.79
C GLU A 59 -4.68 -4.99 19.56
N HIS A 60 -5.90 -5.52 19.71
CA HIS A 60 -6.70 -5.99 18.58
C HIS A 60 -7.10 -4.82 17.66
N VAL A 61 -7.35 -3.62 18.21
CA VAL A 61 -7.62 -2.42 17.41
C VAL A 61 -6.37 -2.01 16.61
N LYS A 62 -5.19 -2.05 17.23
CA LYS A 62 -3.92 -1.76 16.52
C LYS A 62 -3.62 -2.82 15.46
N GLN A 63 -3.93 -4.09 15.70
CA GLN A 63 -3.83 -5.14 14.68
C GLN A 63 -4.82 -4.91 13.54
N ALA A 64 -6.09 -4.61 13.85
CA ALA A 64 -7.13 -4.30 12.87
C ALA A 64 -6.73 -3.11 11.98
N GLN A 65 -6.15 -2.06 12.57
CA GLN A 65 -5.63 -0.93 11.80
C GLN A 65 -4.57 -1.38 10.78
N ARG A 66 -3.61 -2.21 11.21
CA ARG A 66 -2.56 -2.72 10.31
C ARG A 66 -3.12 -3.62 9.21
N GLU A 67 -4.10 -4.48 9.51
CA GLU A 67 -4.77 -5.32 8.51
C GLU A 67 -5.53 -4.47 7.48
N ILE A 68 -6.34 -3.49 7.93
CA ILE A 68 -7.08 -2.58 7.03
C ILE A 68 -6.13 -1.76 6.14
N GLU A 69 -5.05 -1.22 6.71
CA GLU A 69 -4.05 -0.45 5.94
C GLU A 69 -3.36 -1.34 4.90
N LYS A 70 -3.01 -2.58 5.26
CA LYS A 70 -2.41 -3.54 4.34
C LYS A 70 -3.36 -3.86 3.19
N ASP A 71 -4.61 -4.21 3.49
CA ASP A 71 -5.60 -4.61 2.48
C ASP A 71 -5.91 -3.48 1.51
N ARG A 72 -6.04 -2.25 2.03
CA ARG A 72 -6.20 -1.05 1.20
C ARG A 72 -5.06 -0.87 0.21
N VAL A 73 -3.81 -1.05 0.65
CA VAL A 73 -2.63 -0.93 -0.23
C VAL A 73 -2.65 -2.00 -1.32
N VAL A 74 -2.94 -3.26 -0.95
CA VAL A 74 -3.02 -4.37 -1.91
C VAL A 74 -4.14 -4.14 -2.93
N GLU A 75 -5.30 -3.65 -2.50
CA GLU A 75 -6.42 -3.32 -3.39
C GLU A 75 -6.07 -2.20 -4.39
N VAL A 76 -5.43 -1.12 -3.92
CA VAL A 76 -4.94 -0.05 -4.81
C VAL A 76 -4.00 -0.63 -5.86
N LEU A 77 -3.06 -1.49 -5.46
CA LEU A 77 -2.12 -2.14 -6.39
C LEU A 77 -2.85 -3.03 -7.40
N ARG A 78 -3.84 -3.82 -6.98
CA ARG A 78 -4.63 -4.71 -7.86
C ARG A 78 -5.41 -3.94 -8.91
N THR A 79 -5.92 -2.75 -8.58
CA THR A 79 -6.74 -1.91 -9.47
C THR A 79 -5.91 -1.04 -10.43
N LEU A 80 -4.58 -1.00 -10.27
CA LEU A 80 -3.71 -0.23 -11.16
C LEU A 80 -3.83 -0.66 -12.63
N PRO A 81 -3.77 0.29 -13.59
CA PRO A 81 -3.62 -0.03 -15.01
C PRO A 81 -2.36 -0.86 -15.29
N LEU A 82 -2.38 -1.64 -16.36
CA LEU A 82 -1.30 -2.59 -16.68
C LEU A 82 0.08 -1.92 -16.73
N HIS A 83 0.24 -0.80 -17.44
CA HIS A 83 1.54 -0.12 -17.49
C HIS A 83 1.99 0.42 -16.13
N SER A 84 1.07 0.85 -15.26
CA SER A 84 1.41 1.26 -13.89
C SER A 84 1.88 0.05 -13.06
N LYS A 85 1.26 -1.12 -13.23
CA LYS A 85 1.72 -2.36 -12.58
C LYS A 85 3.10 -2.79 -13.07
N ILE A 86 3.35 -2.73 -14.38
CA ILE A 86 4.68 -3.03 -14.96
C ILE A 86 5.71 -2.04 -14.41
N LEU A 87 5.38 -0.76 -14.31
CA LEU A 87 6.27 0.26 -13.76
C LEU A 87 6.60 0.00 -12.28
N VAL A 88 5.60 -0.32 -11.45
CA VAL A 88 5.84 -0.72 -10.04
C VAL A 88 6.70 -1.98 -9.97
N THR A 89 6.50 -2.94 -10.88
CA THR A 89 7.32 -4.16 -10.97
C THR A 89 8.77 -3.83 -11.35
N ALA A 90 8.99 -2.91 -12.28
CA ALA A 90 10.33 -2.46 -12.65
C ALA A 90 11.07 -1.80 -11.47
N ILE A 91 10.39 -0.93 -10.72
CA ILE A 91 10.94 -0.31 -9.51
C ILE A 91 11.22 -1.37 -8.44
N TYR A 92 10.30 -2.33 -8.25
CA TYR A 92 10.48 -3.46 -7.35
C TYR A 92 11.74 -4.27 -7.68
N SER A 93 11.92 -4.68 -8.95
CA SER A 93 13.10 -5.43 -9.38
C SER A 93 14.40 -4.67 -9.11
N LEU A 94 14.43 -3.36 -9.40
CA LEU A 94 15.58 -2.51 -9.10
C LEU A 94 15.89 -2.43 -7.61
N GLU A 95 14.87 -2.24 -6.77
CA GLU A 95 15.06 -2.15 -5.32
C GLU A 95 15.48 -3.48 -4.70
N THR A 96 15.02 -4.62 -5.24
CA THR A 96 15.45 -5.96 -4.80
C THR A 96 16.87 -6.31 -5.25
N ALA A 97 17.32 -5.80 -6.40
CA ALA A 97 18.67 -6.06 -6.91
C ALA A 97 19.74 -5.22 -6.19
N LYS A 98 19.38 -4.03 -5.71
CA LYS A 98 20.30 -3.10 -5.04
C LYS A 98 20.46 -3.48 -3.55
N ARG A 99 21.68 -3.87 -3.15
CA ARG A 99 22.01 -4.18 -1.74
C ARG A 99 21.78 -3.01 -0.78
N ASP A 100 21.89 -1.78 -1.28
CA ASP A 100 21.81 -0.55 -0.49
C ASP A 100 20.40 0.08 -0.45
N LYS A 101 19.41 -0.52 -1.12
CA LYS A 101 18.03 -0.01 -1.25
C LYS A 101 17.95 1.48 -1.60
N ARG A 102 18.92 1.97 -2.38
CA ARG A 102 18.94 3.36 -2.85
C ARG A 102 17.82 3.59 -3.85
N ALA A 103 17.26 4.80 -3.80
CA ALA A 103 16.28 5.26 -4.76
C ALA A 103 16.85 5.22 -6.19
N SER A 104 16.03 4.82 -7.15
CA SER A 104 16.42 4.65 -8.55
C SER A 104 16.08 5.89 -9.36
N ALA A 105 16.93 6.25 -10.32
CA ALA A 105 16.66 7.34 -11.22
C ALA A 105 15.61 6.94 -12.27
N THR A 106 14.82 7.91 -12.73
CA THR A 106 13.84 7.75 -13.83
C THR A 106 14.37 7.04 -15.08
N GLY A 107 15.64 7.26 -15.45
CA GLY A 107 16.27 6.58 -16.58
C GLY A 107 16.44 5.07 -16.36
N GLU A 108 16.99 4.67 -15.22
CA GLU A 108 17.16 3.25 -14.84
C GLU A 108 15.80 2.53 -14.80
N ILE A 109 14.78 3.20 -14.24
CA ILE A 109 13.43 2.66 -14.15
C ILE A 109 12.84 2.44 -15.54
N TYR A 110 13.04 3.41 -16.45
CA TYR A 110 12.54 3.32 -17.82
C TYR A 110 13.17 2.16 -18.60
N GLU A 111 14.47 1.91 -18.43
CA GLU A 111 15.16 0.81 -19.10
C GLU A 111 14.56 -0.56 -18.71
N ILE A 112 14.37 -0.79 -17.40
CA ILE A 112 13.76 -2.02 -16.90
C ILE A 112 12.30 -2.14 -17.34
N TYR A 113 11.52 -1.06 -17.22
CA TYR A 113 10.14 -1.01 -17.68
C TYR A 113 10.02 -1.34 -19.17
N SER A 114 10.87 -0.75 -20.02
CA SER A 114 10.87 -0.98 -21.46
C SER A 114 11.23 -2.43 -21.80
N GLY A 115 12.20 -3.02 -21.08
CA GLY A 115 12.56 -4.43 -21.19
C GLY A 115 11.41 -5.36 -20.83
N MET A 116 10.70 -5.08 -19.72
CA MET A 116 9.52 -5.84 -19.30
C MET A 116 8.37 -5.73 -20.30
N CYS A 117 8.09 -4.54 -20.84
CA CYS A 117 7.08 -4.38 -21.89
C CYS A 117 7.40 -5.26 -23.09
N LYS A 118 8.65 -5.25 -23.57
CA LYS A 118 9.07 -6.05 -24.72
C LYS A 118 8.97 -7.55 -24.47
N SER A 119 9.38 -8.04 -23.29
CA SER A 119 9.25 -9.47 -22.97
C SER A 119 7.80 -9.94 -22.86
N MET A 120 6.88 -9.02 -22.59
CA MET A 120 5.44 -9.26 -22.56
C MET A 120 4.74 -9.02 -23.92
N GLY A 121 5.49 -8.65 -24.98
CA GLY A 121 4.94 -8.34 -26.30
C GLY A 121 4.13 -7.02 -26.34
N LEU A 122 4.46 -6.07 -25.46
CA LEU A 122 3.80 -4.76 -25.35
C LEU A 122 4.72 -3.65 -25.85
N ASP A 123 4.13 -2.63 -26.47
CA ASP A 123 4.84 -1.40 -26.80
C ASP A 123 5.09 -0.56 -25.54
N PRO A 124 6.34 -0.15 -25.26
CA PRO A 124 6.63 0.70 -24.11
C PRO A 124 6.07 2.12 -24.34
N LEU A 125 5.50 2.70 -23.28
CA LEU A 125 5.12 4.11 -23.28
C LEU A 125 6.36 5.01 -23.39
N THR A 126 6.16 6.26 -23.81
CA THR A 126 7.24 7.26 -23.85
C THR A 126 7.78 7.58 -22.46
N GLN A 127 9.05 8.01 -22.37
CA GLN A 127 9.66 8.44 -21.09
C GLN A 127 8.84 9.53 -20.39
N ARG A 128 8.23 10.44 -21.16
CA ARG A 128 7.35 11.49 -20.63
C ARG A 128 6.13 10.88 -19.93
N ARG A 129 5.42 9.96 -20.59
CA ARG A 129 4.25 9.30 -19.99
C ARG A 129 4.63 8.46 -18.78
N VAL A 130 5.77 7.77 -18.81
CA VAL A 130 6.28 7.03 -17.64
C VAL A 130 6.55 7.98 -16.46
N THR A 131 7.09 9.18 -16.72
CA THR A 131 7.26 10.20 -15.67
C THR A 131 5.93 10.66 -15.10
N ASP A 132 4.89 10.81 -15.93
CA ASP A 132 3.54 11.12 -15.46
C ASP A 132 2.98 10.00 -14.58
N LEU A 133 3.14 8.74 -15.00
CA LEU A 133 2.76 7.56 -14.20
C LEU A 133 3.48 7.50 -12.85
N ILE A 134 4.77 7.87 -12.79
CA ILE A 134 5.51 7.98 -11.52
C ILE A 134 4.84 9.00 -10.59
N ASN A 135 4.35 10.13 -11.12
CA ASN A 135 3.66 11.15 -10.32
C ASN A 135 2.29 10.67 -9.85
N GLU A 136 1.55 9.97 -10.71
CA GLU A 136 0.28 9.33 -10.36
C GLU A 136 0.48 8.34 -9.21
N LEU A 137 1.52 7.50 -9.29
CA LEU A 137 1.89 6.55 -8.24
C LEU A 137 2.36 7.23 -6.94
N ASP A 138 3.04 8.38 -7.04
CA ASP A 138 3.47 9.18 -5.88
C ASP A 138 2.24 9.79 -5.17
N MET A 139 1.26 10.29 -5.92
CA MET A 139 -0.02 10.78 -5.37
C MET A 139 -0.83 9.67 -4.68
N LEU A 140 -0.77 8.44 -5.22
CA LEU A 140 -1.39 7.26 -4.59
C LEU A 140 -0.60 6.74 -3.37
N GLY A 141 0.59 7.28 -3.10
CA GLY A 141 1.45 6.83 -2.00
C GLY A 141 2.10 5.47 -2.26
N VAL A 142 2.12 4.99 -3.50
CA VAL A 142 2.76 3.72 -3.89
C VAL A 142 4.27 3.87 -3.96
N VAL A 143 4.73 5.01 -4.47
CA VAL A 143 6.15 5.40 -4.54
C VAL A 143 6.37 6.73 -3.82
N ASN A 144 7.63 7.06 -3.59
CA ASN A 144 8.06 8.40 -3.25
C ASN A 144 9.02 8.91 -4.33
N ALA A 145 8.66 10.00 -5.00
CA ALA A 145 9.44 10.57 -6.10
C ALA A 145 10.04 11.93 -5.73
N LYS A 146 11.34 11.98 -5.45
CA LYS A 146 12.06 13.21 -5.09
C LYS A 146 12.84 13.78 -6.29
N VAL A 147 12.56 15.03 -6.65
CA VAL A 147 13.36 15.75 -7.65
C VAL A 147 14.71 16.15 -7.05
N VAL A 148 15.79 15.79 -7.73
CA VAL A 148 17.16 16.14 -7.36
C VAL A 148 17.84 16.88 -8.51
N SER A 149 18.49 17.99 -8.19
CA SER A 149 19.35 18.72 -9.14
C SER A 149 20.74 18.09 -9.16
N LYS A 150 21.24 17.77 -10.36
CA LYS A 150 22.63 17.33 -10.58
C LYS A 150 23.49 18.46 -11.17
N GLY A 151 23.09 19.72 -10.97
CA GLY A 151 23.80 20.88 -11.50
C GLY A 151 23.80 20.89 -13.03
N ARG A 152 24.99 20.93 -13.65
CA ARG A 152 25.14 20.94 -15.12
C ARG A 152 24.58 19.69 -15.81
N TYR A 153 24.39 18.59 -15.08
CA TYR A 153 23.81 17.34 -15.60
C TYR A 153 22.27 17.31 -15.53
N GLY A 154 21.63 18.46 -15.26
CA GLY A 154 20.17 18.60 -15.27
C GLY A 154 19.48 18.15 -13.98
N ARG A 155 18.18 17.88 -14.09
CA ARG A 155 17.32 17.45 -12.98
C ARG A 155 16.83 16.03 -13.24
N THR A 156 16.81 15.19 -12.22
CA THR A 156 16.24 13.85 -12.30
C THR A 156 15.35 13.59 -11.11
N LYS A 157 14.41 12.64 -11.22
CA LYS A 157 13.67 12.13 -10.07
C LYS A 157 14.32 10.86 -9.57
N LEU A 158 14.56 10.80 -8.27
CA LEU A 158 14.88 9.59 -7.53
C LEU A 158 13.57 9.02 -6.99
N VAL A 159 13.29 7.76 -7.31
CA VAL A 159 12.04 7.08 -6.97
C VAL A 159 12.35 5.88 -6.09
N LYS A 160 11.55 5.71 -5.04
CA LYS A 160 11.61 4.56 -4.13
C LYS A 160 10.21 4.03 -3.86
N LEU A 161 10.06 2.74 -3.55
CA LEU A 161 8.78 2.20 -3.11
C LEU A 161 8.43 2.74 -1.71
N SER A 162 7.20 3.21 -1.56
CA SER A 162 6.63 3.63 -0.28
C SER A 162 5.86 2.50 0.42
N VAL A 163 5.48 1.48 -0.36
CA VAL A 163 4.75 0.30 0.11
C VAL A 163 5.69 -0.89 0.32
N SER A 164 5.30 -1.84 1.17
CA SER A 164 6.14 -3.00 1.47
C SER A 164 6.30 -3.91 0.25
N LEU A 165 7.50 -4.48 0.07
CA LEU A 165 7.79 -5.46 -0.98
C LEU A 165 6.87 -6.69 -0.90
N LYS A 166 6.43 -7.05 0.32
CA LYS A 166 5.48 -8.15 0.55
C LYS A 166 4.10 -7.83 -0.05
N ASN A 167 3.58 -6.63 0.17
CA ASN A 167 2.26 -6.23 -0.36
C ASN A 167 2.27 -6.14 -1.89
N ILE A 168 3.37 -5.67 -2.49
CA ILE A 168 3.53 -5.66 -3.96
C ILE A 168 3.50 -7.09 -4.51
N ARG A 169 4.29 -7.98 -3.90
CA ARG A 169 4.34 -9.39 -4.31
C ARG A 169 2.96 -10.04 -4.18
N GLU A 170 2.28 -9.83 -3.06
CA GLU A 170 0.91 -10.34 -2.83
C GLU A 170 -0.07 -9.83 -3.90
N ALA A 171 -0.06 -8.54 -4.20
CA ALA A 171 -0.98 -7.94 -5.17
C ALA A 171 -0.72 -8.39 -6.62
N PHE A 172 0.56 -8.53 -7.02
CA PHE A 172 0.91 -8.75 -8.43
C PHE A 172 1.16 -10.22 -8.77
N PHE A 173 1.42 -11.09 -7.79
CA PHE A 173 1.57 -12.53 -8.02
C PHE A 173 0.28 -13.19 -8.52
N GLU A 174 -0.87 -12.58 -8.22
CA GLU A 174 -2.18 -12.97 -8.73
C GLU A 174 -2.41 -12.59 -10.20
N ASP A 175 -1.68 -11.60 -10.76
CA ASP A 175 -1.79 -11.25 -12.18
C ASP A 175 -0.91 -12.20 -13.01
N PRO A 176 -1.51 -13.07 -13.86
CA PRO A 176 -0.75 -14.08 -14.62
C PRO A 176 0.34 -13.48 -15.52
N ARG A 177 0.16 -12.22 -15.95
CA ARG A 177 1.10 -11.52 -16.83
C ARG A 177 2.33 -11.01 -16.09
N LEU A 178 2.24 -10.83 -14.77
CA LEU A 178 3.31 -10.27 -13.96
C LEU A 178 3.98 -11.32 -13.06
N LYS A 179 3.30 -12.44 -12.82
CA LYS A 179 3.75 -13.52 -11.93
C LYS A 179 5.20 -13.95 -12.17
N SER A 180 5.65 -14.03 -13.42
CA SER A 180 7.02 -14.45 -13.79
C SER A 180 8.12 -13.52 -13.28
N PHE A 181 7.80 -12.26 -12.93
CA PHE A 181 8.78 -11.31 -12.40
C PHE A 181 8.95 -11.38 -10.87
N PHE A 182 8.18 -12.24 -10.19
CA PHE A 182 8.16 -12.41 -8.73
C PHE A 182 8.56 -13.81 -8.25
N VAL A 183 8.99 -14.68 -9.19
CA VAL A 183 9.54 -16.02 -8.94
C VAL A 183 11.05 -15.90 -8.80
#